data_AF-A0A9P7EPD9-F1
#
_entry.id   AF-A0A9P7EPD9-F1
#
_cell.length_a   1.000
_cell.length_b   1.000
_cell.length_c   1.000
_cell.angle_alpha   90.00
_cell.angle_beta   90.00
_cell.angle_gamma   90.00
#
_symmetry.space_group_name_H-M   'P 1'
#
loop_
_entity.id
_entity.type
_entity.pdbx_description
1 polymer ?
#
loop_
_entity_poly.entity_id
_entity_poly.type
_entity_poly.pdbx_seq_one_letter_code
_entity_poly.pdbx_strand_id
1 'polypeptide(L)'
;TAPPQVTPKPQPLVATGNWTTELVQLAKTAELKKHSLTLQLHTANIVAAHNTLEQKDKTIQDIKEQKNRLDSERARLLNALAEINADRDKVDLLEASITRECADLRQQIQTLQEGEYAIAKADVDRLRAELGQPPLPPLQTKLDEKTSQYLRDRRVNGEKRTVSDSQPDQPNTTKRPRGRPKGSKNRGGKAGGNAPSGSAST
;
A
#
# COMPACT_ATOMS: atom_id res chain seq x y z
N THR A 1 100.25 -72.27 -21.07
CA THR A 1 99.72 -72.24 -19.69
C THR A 1 98.84 -71.02 -19.56
N ALA A 2 97.51 -71.21 -19.51
CA ALA A 2 96.54 -70.12 -19.32
C ALA A 2 95.93 -70.25 -17.91
N PRO A 3 95.70 -69.16 -17.16
CA PRO A 3 95.12 -69.24 -15.82
C PRO A 3 93.58 -69.42 -15.89
N PRO A 4 92.96 -70.10 -14.91
CA PRO A 4 91.54 -70.39 -14.91
C PRO A 4 90.70 -69.19 -14.46
N GLN A 5 89.62 -68.91 -15.17
CA GLN A 5 88.57 -67.96 -14.74
C GLN A 5 87.70 -68.60 -13.65
N VAL A 6 87.57 -67.91 -12.53
CA VAL A 6 86.72 -68.31 -11.41
C VAL A 6 85.36 -67.60 -11.56
N THR A 7 84.31 -68.35 -11.88
CA THR A 7 82.92 -67.85 -11.89
C THR A 7 82.39 -67.74 -10.45
N PRO A 8 81.90 -66.57 -9.99
CA PRO A 8 81.38 -66.44 -8.63
C PRO A 8 79.97 -67.04 -8.51
N LYS A 9 79.76 -67.85 -7.45
CA LYS A 9 78.44 -68.38 -7.04
C LYS A 9 77.50 -67.22 -6.64
N PRO A 10 76.20 -67.29 -6.97
CA PRO A 10 75.22 -66.29 -6.56
C PRO A 10 75.01 -66.37 -5.05
N GLN A 11 75.41 -65.31 -4.34
CA GLN A 11 75.08 -65.17 -2.92
C GLN A 11 73.58 -64.82 -2.78
N PRO A 12 72.88 -65.38 -1.78
CA PRO A 12 71.47 -65.07 -1.55
C PRO A 12 71.34 -63.60 -1.13
N LEU A 13 70.49 -62.84 -1.82
CA LEU A 13 70.10 -61.48 -1.43
C LEU A 13 69.34 -61.54 -0.10
N VAL A 14 70.07 -61.47 1.01
CA VAL A 14 69.47 -61.15 2.30
C VAL A 14 69.17 -59.66 2.27
N ALA A 15 67.90 -59.29 2.37
CA ALA A 15 67.45 -57.90 2.37
C ALA A 15 68.03 -57.17 3.59
N THR A 16 69.20 -56.57 3.42
CA THR A 16 69.83 -55.64 4.36
C THR A 16 69.16 -54.27 4.20
N GLY A 17 67.94 -54.13 4.72
CA GLY A 17 67.19 -52.88 4.67
C GLY A 17 66.19 -52.78 5.82
N ASN A 18 66.03 -51.58 6.37
CA ASN A 18 65.24 -51.30 7.57
C ASN A 18 63.72 -51.28 7.29
N TRP A 19 63.21 -52.31 6.60
CA TRP A 19 61.85 -52.39 6.04
C TRP A 19 60.75 -52.23 7.11
N THR A 20 61.01 -52.66 8.33
CA THR A 20 60.11 -52.46 9.48
C THR A 20 59.88 -50.99 9.78
N THR A 21 60.92 -50.15 9.68
CA THR A 21 60.80 -48.70 9.90
C THR A 21 60.04 -48.02 8.77
N GLU A 22 60.26 -48.43 7.51
CA GLU A 22 59.53 -47.92 6.34
C GLU A 22 58.04 -48.27 6.41
N LEU A 23 57.71 -49.49 6.84
CA LEU A 23 56.32 -49.92 7.02
C LEU A 23 55.60 -49.09 8.11
N VAL A 24 56.27 -48.84 9.24
CA VAL A 24 55.73 -47.98 10.30
C VAL A 24 55.56 -46.53 9.83
N GLN A 25 56.50 -46.00 9.06
CA GLN A 25 56.38 -44.67 8.47
C GLN A 25 55.21 -44.57 7.47
N LEU A 26 55.01 -45.60 6.64
CA LEU A 26 53.90 -45.67 5.70
C LEU A 26 52.55 -45.70 6.44
N ALA A 27 52.43 -46.50 7.50
CA ALA A 27 51.24 -46.57 8.32
C ALA A 27 50.91 -45.21 8.98
N LYS A 28 51.91 -44.56 9.60
CA LYS A 28 51.75 -43.21 10.16
C LYS A 28 51.35 -42.18 9.11
N THR A 29 51.91 -42.27 7.91
CA THR A 29 51.57 -41.39 6.78
C THR A 29 50.12 -41.62 6.31
N ALA A 30 49.68 -42.87 6.25
CA ALA A 30 48.30 -43.21 5.90
C ALA A 30 47.31 -42.69 6.95
N GLU A 31 47.63 -42.87 8.24
CA GLU A 31 46.83 -42.37 9.35
C GLU A 31 46.76 -40.83 9.36
N LEU A 32 47.89 -40.15 9.15
CA LEU A 32 47.93 -38.70 8.99
C LEU A 32 47.03 -38.22 7.83
N LYS A 33 47.10 -38.89 6.68
CA LYS A 33 46.23 -38.57 5.53
C LYS A 33 44.75 -38.75 5.85
N LYS A 34 44.39 -39.82 6.56
CA LYS A 34 43.00 -40.05 7.03
C LYS A 34 42.53 -38.92 7.94
N HIS A 35 43.35 -38.53 8.93
CA HIS A 35 43.00 -37.42 9.82
C HIS A 35 42.91 -36.09 9.09
N SER A 36 43.85 -35.82 8.18
CA SER A 36 43.85 -34.61 7.35
C SER A 36 42.58 -34.52 6.50
N LEU A 37 42.16 -35.60 5.86
CA LEU A 37 40.92 -35.64 5.09
C LEU A 37 39.68 -35.44 5.96
N THR A 38 39.65 -36.07 7.14
CA THR A 38 38.55 -35.90 8.10
C THR A 38 38.43 -34.45 8.55
N LEU A 39 39.55 -33.80 8.85
CA LEU A 39 39.60 -32.38 9.20
C LEU A 39 39.13 -31.50 8.04
N GLN A 40 39.56 -31.77 6.80
CA GLN A 40 39.09 -31.03 5.61
C GLN A 40 37.58 -31.14 5.42
N LEU A 41 37.01 -32.34 5.60
CA LEU A 41 35.57 -32.56 5.50
C LEU A 41 34.80 -31.79 6.59
N HIS A 42 35.27 -31.83 7.84
CA HIS A 42 34.65 -31.06 8.92
C HIS A 42 34.74 -29.56 8.67
N THR A 43 35.89 -29.05 8.22
CA THR A 43 36.06 -27.64 7.86
C THR A 43 35.08 -27.23 6.77
N ALA A 44 34.94 -28.04 5.70
CA ALA A 44 33.99 -27.77 4.63
C ALA A 44 32.53 -27.71 5.15
N ASN A 45 32.15 -28.65 6.02
CA ASN A 45 30.82 -28.67 6.62
C ASN A 45 30.56 -27.46 7.53
N ILE A 46 31.55 -27.06 8.34
CA ILE A 46 31.45 -25.88 9.20
C ILE A 46 31.28 -24.62 8.35
N VAL A 47 32.07 -24.44 7.29
CA VAL A 47 31.96 -23.28 6.40
C VAL A 47 30.61 -23.25 5.69
N ALA A 48 30.12 -24.39 5.20
CA ALA A 48 28.80 -24.47 4.56
C ALA A 48 27.66 -24.13 5.53
N ALA A 49 27.72 -24.64 6.77
CA ALA A 49 26.76 -24.31 7.82
C ALA A 49 26.82 -22.82 8.19
N HIS A 50 28.02 -22.23 8.27
CA HIS A 50 28.22 -20.81 8.56
C HIS A 50 27.59 -19.92 7.48
N ASN A 51 27.85 -20.19 6.21
CA ASN A 51 27.24 -19.43 5.10
C ASN A 51 25.71 -19.52 5.12
N THR A 52 25.17 -20.69 5.49
CA THR A 52 23.72 -20.89 5.62
C THR A 52 23.15 -20.08 6.79
N LEU A 53 23.88 -20.01 7.90
CA LEU A 53 23.50 -19.22 9.08
C LEU A 53 23.46 -17.73 8.74
N GLU A 54 24.52 -17.19 8.13
CA GLU A 54 24.58 -15.78 7.72
C GLU A 54 23.43 -15.40 6.77
N GLN A 55 23.11 -16.26 5.81
CA GLN A 55 22.00 -16.03 4.89
C GLN A 55 20.65 -16.01 5.62
N LYS A 56 20.47 -16.88 6.63
CA LYS A 56 19.26 -16.90 7.46
C LYS A 56 19.17 -15.66 8.35
N ASP A 57 20.28 -15.22 8.95
CA ASP A 57 20.32 -14.01 9.78
C ASP A 57 19.96 -12.75 8.98
N LYS A 58 20.50 -12.64 7.75
CA LYS A 58 20.10 -11.57 6.82
C LYS A 58 18.61 -11.62 6.52
N THR A 59 18.08 -12.82 6.22
CA THR A 59 16.64 -13.00 5.94
C THR A 59 15.78 -12.61 7.15
N ILE A 60 16.22 -12.93 8.37
CA ILE A 60 15.54 -12.51 9.61
C ILE A 60 15.53 -11.00 9.74
N GLN A 61 16.65 -10.33 9.42
CA GLN A 61 16.72 -8.87 9.45
C GLN A 61 15.76 -8.23 8.43
N ASP A 62 15.75 -8.73 7.20
CA ASP A 62 14.85 -8.25 6.14
C ASP A 62 13.38 -8.40 6.56
N ILE A 63 13.00 -9.54 7.16
CA ILE A 63 11.64 -9.79 7.67
C ILE A 63 11.29 -8.82 8.81
N LYS A 64 12.22 -8.55 9.73
CA LYS A 64 12.00 -7.60 10.83
C LYS A 64 11.75 -6.18 10.32
N GLU A 65 12.50 -5.75 9.31
CA GLU A 65 12.32 -4.43 8.68
C GLU A 65 10.98 -4.33 7.97
N GLN A 66 10.60 -5.35 7.18
CA GLN A 66 9.29 -5.41 6.54
C GLN A 66 8.14 -5.34 7.56
N LYS A 67 8.26 -6.09 8.67
CA LYS A 67 7.28 -6.03 9.75
C LYS A 67 7.17 -4.62 10.33
N ASN A 68 8.29 -3.97 10.65
CA ASN A 68 8.28 -2.61 11.21
C ASN A 68 7.64 -1.59 10.26
N ARG A 69 7.87 -1.73 8.95
CA ARG A 69 7.21 -0.92 7.93
C ARG A 69 5.70 -1.13 7.92
N LEU A 70 5.23 -2.37 7.97
CA LEU A 70 3.80 -2.69 8.03
C LEU A 70 3.15 -2.19 9.32
N ASP A 71 3.83 -2.30 10.45
CA ASP A 71 3.33 -1.79 11.75
C ASP A 71 3.19 -0.26 11.73
N SER A 72 4.14 0.43 11.11
CA SER A 72 4.09 1.89 10.92
C SER A 72 2.93 2.32 10.01
N GLU A 73 2.71 1.59 8.92
CA GLU A 73 1.59 1.85 8.01
C GLU A 73 0.25 1.57 8.67
N ARG A 74 0.15 0.48 9.45
CA ARG A 74 -1.04 0.16 10.25
C ARG A 74 -1.36 1.29 11.22
N ALA A 75 -0.36 1.83 11.93
CA ALA A 75 -0.55 2.95 12.84
C ALA A 75 -1.05 4.21 12.10
N ARG A 76 -0.44 4.53 10.95
CA ARG A 76 -0.86 5.65 10.09
C ARG A 76 -2.32 5.53 9.66
N LEU A 77 -2.72 4.36 9.16
CA LEU A 77 -4.09 4.12 8.70
C LEU A 77 -5.12 4.17 9.83
N LEU A 78 -4.76 3.68 11.02
CA LEU A 78 -5.63 3.79 12.20
C LEU A 78 -5.85 5.25 12.63
N ASN A 79 -4.81 6.08 12.58
CA ASN A 79 -4.94 7.51 12.86
C ASN A 79 -5.83 8.20 11.84
N ALA A 80 -5.62 7.94 10.54
CA ALA A 80 -6.47 8.50 9.48
C ALA A 80 -7.95 8.08 9.64
N LEU A 81 -8.20 6.83 10.03
CA LEU A 81 -9.57 6.36 10.31
C LEU A 81 -10.18 7.07 11.52
N ALA A 82 -9.39 7.34 12.56
CA ALA A 82 -9.85 8.08 13.73
C ALA A 82 -10.23 9.52 13.37
N GLU A 83 -9.43 10.19 12.52
CA GLU A 83 -9.74 11.53 12.00
C GLU A 83 -11.05 11.55 11.20
N ILE A 84 -11.22 10.61 10.27
CA ILE A 84 -12.45 10.50 9.47
C ILE A 84 -13.68 10.30 10.36
N ASN A 85 -13.57 9.47 11.40
CA ASN A 85 -14.68 9.26 12.32
C ASN A 85 -15.00 10.53 13.11
N ALA A 86 -14.00 11.28 13.57
CA ALA A 86 -14.20 12.55 14.26
C ALA A 86 -14.87 13.60 13.35
N ASP A 87 -14.45 13.68 12.09
CA ASP A 87 -15.06 14.58 11.11
C ASP A 87 -16.50 14.18 10.79
N ARG A 88 -16.79 12.88 10.67
CA ARG A 88 -18.16 12.38 10.50
C ARG A 88 -19.03 12.80 11.69
N ASP A 89 -18.58 12.55 12.91
CA ASP A 89 -19.35 12.88 14.11
C ASP A 89 -19.59 14.40 14.22
N LYS A 90 -18.64 15.22 13.76
CA LYS A 90 -18.81 16.68 13.65
C LYS A 90 -19.86 17.06 12.60
N VAL A 91 -19.86 16.41 11.43
CA VAL A 91 -20.86 16.64 10.38
C VAL A 91 -22.25 16.22 10.86
N ASP A 92 -22.37 15.08 11.53
CA ASP A 92 -23.63 14.58 12.08
C ASP A 92 -24.22 15.58 13.10
N LEU A 93 -23.38 16.17 13.95
CA LEU A 93 -23.81 17.20 14.90
C LEU A 93 -24.30 18.48 14.18
N LEU A 94 -23.57 18.93 13.16
CA LEU A 94 -23.96 20.10 12.35
C LEU A 94 -25.26 19.85 11.58
N GLU A 95 -25.41 18.66 11.00
CA GLU A 95 -26.64 18.26 10.32
C GLU A 95 -27.83 18.25 11.27
N ALA A 96 -27.67 17.69 12.47
CA ALA A 96 -28.72 17.69 13.48
C ALA A 96 -29.13 19.12 13.89
N SER A 97 -28.14 20.02 14.08
CA SER A 97 -28.39 21.44 14.40
C SER A 97 -29.17 22.13 13.27
N ILE A 98 -28.68 22.04 12.03
CA ILE A 98 -29.30 22.70 10.87
C ILE A 98 -30.69 22.12 10.61
N THR A 99 -30.88 20.82 10.80
CA THR A 99 -32.19 20.17 10.65
C THR A 99 -33.20 20.71 11.65
N ARG A 100 -32.79 20.88 12.92
CA ARG A 100 -33.63 21.49 13.95
C ARG A 100 -33.95 22.95 13.62
N GLU A 101 -32.95 23.75 13.27
CA GLU A 101 -33.14 25.16 12.89
C GLU A 101 -34.08 25.29 11.68
N CYS A 102 -33.97 24.40 10.70
CA CYS A 102 -34.89 24.35 9.56
C CYS A 102 -36.33 24.04 9.99
N ALA A 103 -36.52 23.10 10.94
CA ALA A 103 -37.84 22.78 11.47
C ALA A 103 -38.43 23.97 12.23
N ASP A 104 -37.65 24.62 13.09
CA ASP A 104 -38.06 25.80 13.86
C ASP A 104 -38.44 26.96 12.92
N LEU A 105 -37.64 27.23 11.88
CA LEU A 105 -37.94 28.26 10.88
C LEU A 105 -39.20 27.96 10.08
N ARG A 106 -39.42 26.68 9.69
CA ARG A 106 -40.65 26.27 9.00
C ARG A 106 -41.87 26.51 9.89
N GLN A 107 -41.79 26.15 11.17
CA GLN A 107 -42.85 26.38 12.13
C GLN A 107 -43.11 27.88 12.36
N GLN A 108 -42.06 28.69 12.44
CA GLN A 108 -42.18 30.14 12.58
C GLN A 108 -42.85 30.77 11.35
N ILE A 109 -42.43 30.35 10.14
CA ILE A 109 -43.06 30.79 8.88
C ILE A 109 -44.55 30.44 8.88
N GLN A 110 -44.90 29.20 9.25
CA GLN A 110 -46.29 28.76 9.30
C GLN A 110 -47.11 29.60 10.29
N THR A 111 -46.60 29.80 11.51
CA THR A 111 -47.27 30.62 12.54
C THR A 111 -47.52 32.05 12.05
N LEU A 112 -46.54 32.68 11.40
CA LEU A 112 -46.69 34.02 10.87
C LEU A 112 -47.68 34.08 9.70
N GLN A 113 -47.64 33.09 8.81
CA GLN A 113 -48.52 33.00 7.65
C GLN A 113 -49.99 32.83 8.03
N GLU A 114 -50.29 31.98 9.01
CA GLU A 114 -51.65 31.70 9.46
C GLU A 114 -52.18 32.74 10.46
N GLY A 115 -51.29 33.41 11.19
CA GLY A 115 -51.64 34.43 12.19
C GLY A 115 -51.64 35.84 11.62
N GLU A 116 -50.70 36.65 12.09
CA GLU A 116 -50.67 38.11 11.86
C GLU A 116 -50.65 38.50 10.38
N TYR A 117 -49.94 37.75 9.53
CA TYR A 117 -49.87 38.06 8.10
C TYR A 117 -51.23 37.90 7.42
N ALA A 118 -51.97 36.83 7.72
CA ALA A 118 -53.27 36.57 7.11
C ALA A 118 -54.28 37.67 7.46
N ILE A 119 -54.32 38.08 8.73
CA ILE A 119 -55.18 39.15 9.22
C ILE A 119 -54.81 40.47 8.53
N ALA A 120 -53.54 40.84 8.55
CA ALA A 120 -53.07 42.08 7.92
C ALA A 120 -53.33 42.09 6.41
N LYS A 121 -53.16 40.96 5.71
CA LYS A 121 -53.45 40.86 4.28
C LYS A 121 -54.94 41.07 4.01
N ALA A 122 -55.82 40.45 4.79
CA ALA A 122 -57.27 40.60 4.65
C ALA A 122 -57.72 42.05 4.85
N ASP A 123 -57.17 42.74 5.86
CA ASP A 123 -57.46 44.16 6.09
C ASP A 123 -56.97 45.06 4.95
N VAL A 124 -55.76 44.83 4.43
CA VAL A 124 -55.24 45.59 3.29
C VAL A 124 -56.07 45.34 2.03
N ASP A 125 -56.45 44.10 1.75
CA ASP A 125 -57.27 43.76 0.59
C ASP A 125 -58.68 44.36 0.68
N ARG A 126 -59.26 44.42 1.89
CA ARG A 126 -60.52 45.13 2.15
C ARG A 126 -60.40 46.63 1.85
N LEU A 127 -59.38 47.30 2.39
CA LEU A 127 -59.14 48.73 2.13
C LEU A 127 -58.88 49.01 0.64
N ARG A 128 -58.19 48.11 -0.05
CA ARG A 128 -57.98 48.21 -1.50
C ARG A 128 -59.28 48.08 -2.28
N ALA A 129 -60.16 47.16 -1.89
CA ALA A 129 -61.48 47.04 -2.50
C ALA A 129 -62.31 48.32 -2.32
N GLU A 130 -62.28 48.94 -1.14
CA GLU A 130 -62.93 50.23 -0.86
C GLU A 130 -62.38 51.37 -1.76
N LEU A 131 -61.10 51.33 -2.10
CA LEU A 131 -60.43 52.29 -3.00
C LEU A 131 -60.50 51.90 -4.49
N GLY A 132 -61.20 50.83 -4.86
CA GLY A 132 -61.30 50.34 -6.24
C GLY A 132 -60.00 49.74 -6.80
N GLN A 133 -59.06 49.35 -5.94
CA GLN A 133 -57.80 48.69 -6.32
C GLN A 133 -57.91 47.16 -6.26
N PRO A 134 -57.16 46.43 -7.10
CA PRO A 134 -57.13 44.96 -7.04
C PRO A 134 -56.41 44.45 -5.77
N PRO A 135 -56.75 43.23 -5.30
CA PRO A 135 -56.14 42.62 -4.13
C PRO A 135 -54.65 42.34 -4.35
N LEU A 136 -53.90 42.25 -3.26
CA LEU A 136 -52.48 41.93 -3.29
C LEU A 136 -52.23 40.51 -3.81
N PRO A 137 -51.14 40.30 -4.58
CA PRO A 137 -50.67 38.97 -4.95
C PRO A 137 -50.46 38.08 -3.71
N PRO A 138 -50.63 36.76 -3.84
CA PRO A 138 -50.39 35.84 -2.74
C PRO A 138 -48.91 35.82 -2.35
N LEU A 139 -48.65 35.53 -1.06
CA LEU A 139 -47.28 35.45 -0.53
C LEU A 139 -46.39 34.48 -1.31
N GLN A 140 -46.98 33.39 -1.82
CA GLN A 140 -46.29 32.38 -2.60
C GLN A 140 -45.56 32.97 -3.82
N THR A 141 -46.17 33.93 -4.53
CA THR A 141 -45.55 34.57 -5.69
C THR A 141 -44.22 35.24 -5.32
N LYS A 142 -44.16 35.92 -4.16
CA LYS A 142 -42.92 36.55 -3.67
C LYS A 142 -41.87 35.52 -3.24
N LEU A 143 -42.30 34.40 -2.69
CA LEU A 143 -41.40 33.30 -2.31
C LEU A 143 -40.79 32.62 -3.54
N ASP A 144 -41.58 32.41 -4.58
CA ASP A 144 -41.13 31.82 -5.85
C ASP A 144 -40.14 32.73 -6.57
N GLU A 145 -40.37 34.05 -6.54
CA GLU A 145 -39.43 35.05 -7.07
C GLU A 145 -38.08 35.00 -6.33
N LYS A 146 -38.09 34.97 -5.00
CA LYS A 146 -36.87 34.84 -4.20
C LYS A 146 -36.15 33.52 -4.44
N THR A 147 -36.89 32.42 -4.54
CA THR A 147 -36.33 31.09 -4.85
C THR A 147 -35.66 31.11 -6.21
N SER A 148 -36.32 31.71 -7.21
CA SER A 148 -35.78 31.87 -8.55
C SER A 148 -34.53 32.76 -8.58
N GLN A 149 -34.48 33.79 -7.73
CA GLN A 149 -33.30 34.65 -7.57
C GLN A 149 -32.13 33.87 -6.95
N TYR A 150 -32.37 33.14 -5.87
CA TYR A 150 -31.35 32.28 -5.25
C TYR A 150 -30.78 31.25 -6.23
N LEU A 151 -31.63 30.61 -7.04
CA LEU A 151 -31.18 29.65 -8.05
C LEU A 151 -30.37 30.33 -9.17
N ARG A 152 -30.73 31.56 -9.55
CA ARG A 152 -29.94 32.37 -10.49
C ARG A 152 -28.58 32.72 -9.90
N ASP A 153 -28.53 33.22 -8.68
CA ASP A 153 -27.29 33.60 -8.00
C ASP A 153 -26.38 32.38 -7.80
N ARG A 154 -26.95 31.23 -7.44
CA ARG A 154 -26.22 29.96 -7.34
C ARG A 154 -25.65 29.49 -8.68
N ARG A 155 -26.34 29.74 -9.80
CA ARG A 155 -25.85 29.41 -11.14
C ARG A 155 -24.70 30.32 -11.56
N VAL A 156 -24.78 31.60 -11.24
CA VAL A 156 -23.74 32.60 -11.57
C VAL A 156 -22.50 32.43 -10.69
N ASN A 157 -22.67 32.07 -9.41
CA ASN A 157 -21.57 31.91 -8.45
C ASN A 157 -21.07 30.45 -8.29
N GLY A 158 -21.68 29.49 -8.99
CA GLY A 158 -21.57 28.06 -8.70
C GLY A 158 -20.22 27.39 -8.94
N GLU A 159 -19.27 28.02 -9.64
CA GLU A 159 -17.98 27.40 -10.00
C GLU A 159 -16.90 27.56 -8.91
N LYS A 160 -17.11 28.41 -7.90
CA LYS A 160 -16.09 28.75 -6.88
C LYS A 160 -16.32 28.11 -5.51
N ARG A 161 -16.92 26.92 -5.42
CA ARG A 161 -16.80 26.12 -4.19
C ARG A 161 -15.49 25.34 -4.22
N THR A 162 -14.47 26.08 -3.83
CA THR A 162 -13.18 25.63 -3.30
C THR A 162 -13.34 24.39 -2.42
N VAL A 163 -12.91 23.25 -2.96
CA VAL A 163 -12.38 22.14 -2.17
C VAL A 163 -11.04 22.63 -1.61
N SER A 164 -11.08 23.40 -0.54
CA SER A 164 -9.89 23.93 0.10
C SER A 164 -10.15 24.02 1.60
N ASP A 165 -10.11 22.88 2.26
CA ASP A 165 -9.45 22.81 3.56
C ASP A 165 -8.92 21.39 3.79
N SER A 166 -7.63 21.21 3.47
CA SER A 166 -6.73 20.15 3.93
C SER A 166 -5.37 20.36 3.25
N GLN A 167 -4.59 21.31 3.78
CA GLN A 167 -3.14 21.33 3.60
C GLN A 167 -2.54 20.46 4.72
N PRO A 168 -1.58 19.58 4.41
CA PRO A 168 -0.25 19.85 4.95
C PRO A 168 0.84 19.80 3.88
N ASP A 169 1.93 20.49 4.20
CA ASP A 169 3.09 20.83 3.38
C ASP A 169 3.59 19.78 2.39
N GLN A 170 3.73 20.19 1.13
CA GLN A 170 4.71 19.62 0.20
C GLN A 170 5.56 20.72 -0.43
N PRO A 171 6.90 20.60 -0.41
CA PRO A 171 7.77 21.57 -1.05
C PRO A 171 7.77 21.39 -2.57
N ASN A 172 7.47 22.51 -3.23
CA ASN A 172 7.80 22.87 -4.60
C ASN A 172 9.00 22.11 -5.20
N THR A 173 8.78 21.33 -6.26
CA THR A 173 9.80 21.10 -7.30
C THR A 173 9.20 21.16 -8.71
N THR A 174 9.52 22.26 -9.40
CA THR A 174 9.84 22.37 -10.84
C THR A 174 8.91 21.78 -11.91
N LYS A 175 8.23 22.72 -12.58
CA LYS A 175 7.81 22.77 -14.00
C LYS A 175 8.46 21.73 -14.95
N ARG A 176 7.63 20.96 -15.68
CA ARG A 176 7.90 20.58 -17.09
C ARG A 176 6.61 20.60 -17.95
N PRO A 177 6.70 20.98 -19.24
CA PRO A 177 5.57 21.42 -20.04
C PRO A 177 4.85 20.30 -20.80
N ARG A 178 3.59 20.60 -21.15
CA ARG A 178 2.65 19.84 -21.98
C ARG A 178 3.26 19.23 -23.25
N GLY A 179 3.02 17.94 -23.47
CA GLY A 179 3.35 17.24 -24.72
C GLY A 179 2.63 15.89 -24.85
N ARG A 180 1.51 15.90 -25.56
CA ARG A 180 0.71 14.80 -26.13
C ARG A 180 1.37 13.40 -26.15
N PRO A 181 0.65 12.31 -25.77
CA PRO A 181 1.17 10.95 -25.94
C PRO A 181 1.36 10.65 -27.43
N LYS A 182 2.60 10.52 -27.88
CA LYS A 182 2.92 9.99 -29.21
C LYS A 182 2.95 8.48 -29.14
N GLY A 183 2.03 7.85 -29.89
CA GLY A 183 2.31 6.59 -30.56
C GLY A 183 1.85 5.33 -29.83
N SER A 184 0.59 4.97 -30.08
CA SER A 184 0.21 3.57 -30.26
C SER A 184 1.12 2.92 -31.29
N LYS A 185 1.84 1.86 -30.89
CA LYS A 185 2.39 0.84 -31.78
C LYS A 185 2.11 -0.53 -31.20
N ASN A 186 0.98 -1.10 -31.63
CA ASN A 186 0.82 -2.54 -31.71
C ASN A 186 1.86 -3.11 -32.68
N ARG A 187 2.70 -4.01 -32.19
CA ARG A 187 3.32 -5.11 -32.96
C ARG A 187 3.17 -6.33 -32.05
N GLY A 188 2.20 -7.20 -32.33
CA GLY A 188 2.40 -8.41 -33.13
C GLY A 188 3.11 -9.44 -32.25
N GLY A 189 2.47 -10.48 -31.73
CA GLY A 189 1.67 -11.47 -32.45
C GLY A 189 2.53 -12.71 -32.72
N LYS A 190 2.54 -13.66 -31.77
CA LYS A 190 2.85 -15.10 -31.92
C LYS A 190 2.57 -15.77 -30.56
N ALA A 191 1.45 -16.45 -30.35
CA ALA A 191 1.06 -17.81 -30.78
C ALA A 191 1.56 -18.92 -29.85
N GLY A 192 0.60 -19.77 -29.42
CA GLY A 192 0.77 -21.05 -28.71
C GLY A 192 0.59 -20.89 -27.19
N GLY A 193 -0.46 -21.37 -26.52
CA GLY A 193 -1.39 -22.46 -26.78
C GLY A 193 -1.27 -23.46 -25.63
N ASN A 194 -2.30 -23.63 -24.79
CA ASN A 194 -2.93 -24.93 -24.49
C ASN A 194 -4.07 -24.83 -23.45
N ALA A 195 -5.22 -25.40 -23.83
CA ALA A 195 -6.30 -26.07 -23.09
C ALA A 195 -6.78 -25.62 -21.67
N PRO A 196 -8.12 -25.50 -21.46
CA PRO A 196 -8.76 -25.61 -20.16
C PRO A 196 -9.18 -27.07 -19.89
N SER A 197 -8.68 -27.68 -18.80
CA SER A 197 -9.25 -28.93 -18.28
C SER A 197 -10.17 -28.61 -17.11
N GLY A 198 -11.47 -28.78 -17.32
CA GLY A 198 -12.40 -28.97 -16.22
C GLY A 198 -12.16 -30.32 -15.54
N SER A 199 -12.37 -30.37 -14.22
CA SER A 199 -12.71 -31.60 -13.53
C SER A 199 -13.61 -31.27 -12.35
N ALA A 200 -14.84 -31.78 -12.44
CA ALA A 200 -15.74 -31.97 -11.32
C ALA A 200 -15.27 -33.17 -10.48
N SER A 201 -15.59 -33.17 -9.19
CA SER A 201 -15.79 -34.34 -8.32
C SER A 201 -16.59 -33.80 -7.11
N THR A 202 -17.88 -34.11 -6.98
CA THR A 202 -18.44 -35.23 -6.18
C THR A 202 -17.83 -35.36 -4.80
#